data_AF-A0A962XKA4-F1
#
_entry.id   AF-A0A962XKA4-F1
#
_cell.length_a   1.000
_cell.length_b   1.000
_cell.length_c   1.000
_cell.angle_alpha   90.00
_cell.angle_beta   90.00
_cell.angle_gamma   90.00
#
_symmetry.space_group_name_H-M   'P 1'
#
loop_
_entity.id
_entity.type
_entity.pdbx_description
1 polymer ?
#
loop_
_entity_poly.entity_id
_entity_poly.type
_entity_poly.pdbx_seq_one_letter_code
_entity_poly.pdbx_strand_id
1 'polypeptide(L)'
;MPGRMEFQLNLPKSAMNPPAQRDPATPLRILIMADFSGRAHRETPSPLVDLASRPLLTVDVDNLDAMMARLAPKLRLAPVADTGAALTISFSQLDDFHPDALYQRLDVFQALRRTRARLLNPASFAQAAAELAPLPPAETVQTEPAPVEEDANLLGRLLGQAPVQPAARPADAGTAAIQSLLQAIVQPHIVHTDARQPAWVAAVDAAIGDQLRMILHQPVFQALEAVWRGVQGLITHLDSDAVHVSLLDITREELLTDLRNAGGDPKATSLYTLLVDRGSRMPDKQPWSLLVGDYRFGAGPEDIALLAAIGSLAAHAGGPFLAEAAPELLGADSAAALADPSQWTPLTAGNEENWQALRHCAVAPWLGLALPRVLLRLPYGRKTDPLEQLEFEEMPLGRDAGTYLWGNPAFVCARLIAAAFVENGWNFSLGDVLELDDLPAHVYEEAGERVMQPASEVLLGERAIQAVLARGLMPFLGHRQRNAVRLARFQSLAEPATALAGAWT
;
A
#
# COMPACT_ATOMS: atom_id res chain seq x y z
N MET A 1 23.63 15.21 -29.63
CA MET A 1 24.29 15.30 -28.31
C MET A 1 23.24 15.76 -27.33
N PRO A 2 22.69 14.90 -26.46
CA PRO A 2 21.90 15.40 -25.33
C PRO A 2 22.83 16.31 -24.51
N GLY A 3 22.40 17.55 -24.29
CA GLY A 3 23.22 18.58 -23.65
C GLY A 3 23.53 18.21 -22.20
N ARG A 4 24.80 18.28 -21.82
CA ARG A 4 25.27 18.15 -20.44
C ARG A 4 24.53 19.17 -19.55
N MET A 5 23.92 18.72 -18.46
CA MET A 5 23.30 19.62 -17.48
C MET A 5 24.37 20.37 -16.68
N GLU A 6 24.25 21.70 -16.61
CA GLU A 6 25.05 22.54 -15.71
C GLU A 6 24.13 23.18 -14.66
N PHE A 7 24.44 22.94 -13.38
CA PHE A 7 23.68 23.49 -12.26
C PHE A 7 24.39 24.72 -11.69
N GLN A 8 23.88 25.91 -12.00
CA GLN A 8 24.34 27.17 -11.38
C GLN A 8 23.40 27.56 -10.23
N LEU A 9 23.51 26.84 -9.10
CA LEU A 9 22.64 27.03 -7.93
C LEU A 9 23.39 27.71 -6.78
N ASN A 10 22.92 28.89 -6.36
CA ASN A 10 23.50 29.64 -5.25
C ASN A 10 22.86 29.25 -3.92
N LEU A 11 23.63 28.59 -3.05
CA LEU A 11 23.23 28.23 -1.70
C LEU A 11 23.24 29.41 -0.73
N PRO A 12 22.45 29.35 0.36
CA PRO A 12 22.52 30.36 1.41
C PRO A 12 23.81 30.21 2.23
N LYS A 13 24.30 31.30 2.81
CA LYS A 13 25.49 31.28 3.69
C LYS A 13 25.33 30.33 4.90
N SER A 14 24.09 30.15 5.36
CA SER A 14 23.75 29.20 6.44
C SER A 14 23.91 27.73 6.04
N ALA A 15 23.90 27.41 4.75
CA ALA A 15 24.18 26.05 4.28
C ALA A 15 25.69 25.76 4.22
N MET A 16 26.53 26.80 4.27
CA MET A 16 27.99 26.69 4.25
C MET A 16 28.63 26.68 5.65
N ASN A 17 27.87 27.10 6.67
CA ASN A 17 28.31 27.16 8.06
C ASN A 17 27.44 26.21 8.90
N PRO A 18 28.01 25.42 9.82
CA PRO A 18 27.20 24.61 10.72
C PRO A 18 26.21 25.51 11.48
N PRO A 19 24.94 25.11 11.62
CA PRO A 19 23.94 25.91 12.32
C PRO A 19 24.41 26.19 13.75
N ALA A 20 24.13 27.40 14.24
CA ALA A 20 24.26 27.69 15.67
C ALA A 20 23.43 26.66 16.45
N GLN A 21 23.98 26.14 17.56
CA GLN A 21 23.35 25.15 18.42
C GLN A 21 21.88 25.55 18.66
N ARG A 22 20.94 24.74 18.13
CA ARG A 22 19.51 25.03 18.24
C ARG A 22 19.12 25.03 19.72
N ASP A 23 18.16 25.88 20.07
CA ASP A 23 17.58 25.86 21.40
C ASP A 23 17.07 24.42 21.68
N PRO A 24 17.50 23.76 22.76
CA PRO A 24 17.07 22.41 23.13
C PRO A 24 15.55 22.24 23.18
N ALA A 25 14.80 23.33 23.44
CA ALA A 25 13.34 23.32 23.48
C ALA A 25 12.67 23.41 22.09
N THR A 26 13.44 23.54 21.01
CA THR A 26 12.90 23.62 19.64
C THR A 26 12.41 22.25 19.18
N PRO A 27 11.15 22.10 18.74
CA PRO A 27 10.66 20.83 18.22
C PRO A 27 11.32 20.47 16.88
N LEU A 28 11.41 19.17 16.59
CA LEU A 28 11.81 18.65 15.28
C LEU A 28 10.64 18.82 14.29
N ARG A 29 10.82 19.66 13.28
CA ARG A 29 9.79 19.94 12.26
C ARG A 29 10.00 19.11 11.00
N ILE A 30 9.08 18.20 10.72
CA ILE A 30 9.07 17.35 9.53
C ILE A 30 7.97 17.80 8.58
N LEU A 31 8.33 18.09 7.33
CA LEU A 31 7.36 18.29 6.24
C LEU A 31 7.27 17.02 5.39
N ILE A 32 6.07 16.54 5.10
CA ILE A 32 5.81 15.45 4.18
C ILE A 32 5.08 15.98 2.95
N MET A 33 5.64 15.73 1.76
CA MET A 33 5.08 16.10 0.47
C MET A 33 4.66 14.84 -0.28
N ALA A 34 3.38 14.70 -0.58
CA ALA A 34 2.82 13.52 -1.26
C ALA A 34 1.46 13.85 -1.91
N ASP A 35 0.97 12.96 -2.79
CA ASP A 35 -0.40 13.03 -3.31
C ASP A 35 -1.41 12.42 -2.32
N PHE A 36 -1.64 13.11 -1.20
CA PHE A 36 -2.56 12.65 -0.14
C PHE A 36 -4.01 12.58 -0.59
N SER A 37 -4.38 13.35 -1.60
CA SER A 37 -5.76 13.52 -2.05
C SER A 37 -6.11 12.66 -3.28
N GLY A 38 -5.12 11.98 -3.88
CA GLY A 38 -5.25 11.17 -5.09
C GLY A 38 -5.46 12.00 -6.37
N ARG A 39 -5.01 13.25 -6.38
CA ARG A 39 -5.22 14.23 -7.46
C ARG A 39 -4.76 13.73 -8.82
N ALA A 40 -3.65 12.99 -8.89
CA ALA A 40 -3.15 12.44 -10.15
C ALA A 40 -4.17 11.51 -10.83
N HIS A 41 -5.12 10.97 -10.06
CA HIS A 41 -6.08 9.96 -10.51
C HIS A 41 -7.55 10.32 -10.24
N ARG A 42 -7.86 11.61 -10.05
CA ARG A 42 -9.26 12.09 -9.92
C ARG A 42 -9.95 12.24 -11.28
N GLU A 43 -11.28 12.04 -11.32
CA GLU A 43 -12.10 12.22 -12.52
C GLU A 43 -12.07 13.64 -13.09
N THR A 44 -11.97 14.64 -12.22
CA THR A 44 -11.88 16.05 -12.59
C THR A 44 -10.60 16.64 -11.98
N PRO A 45 -9.75 17.30 -12.78
CA PRO A 45 -8.66 18.10 -12.23
C PRO A 45 -9.27 19.12 -11.26
N SER A 46 -8.95 18.99 -9.97
CA SER A 46 -9.35 20.02 -9.02
C SER A 46 -8.68 21.33 -9.45
N PRO A 47 -9.36 22.48 -9.38
CA PRO A 47 -8.72 23.75 -9.70
C PRO A 47 -7.47 23.87 -8.84
N LEU A 48 -6.32 23.98 -9.50
CA LEU A 48 -5.03 24.10 -8.86
C LEU A 48 -5.05 25.38 -8.02
N VAL A 49 -5.32 25.25 -6.72
CA VAL A 49 -5.04 26.33 -5.77
C VAL A 49 -3.57 26.65 -5.94
N ASP A 50 -3.27 27.95 -6.11
CA ASP A 50 -1.91 28.46 -6.20
C ASP A 50 -1.06 27.80 -5.11
N LEU A 51 -0.01 27.09 -5.54
CA LEU A 51 0.83 26.29 -4.67
C LEU A 51 1.44 27.13 -3.56
N ALA A 52 1.74 28.41 -3.83
CA ALA A 52 2.26 29.33 -2.82
C ALA A 52 1.31 29.49 -1.63
N SER A 53 0.00 29.33 -1.82
CA SER A 53 -1.08 29.51 -0.84
C SER A 53 -1.66 28.22 -0.27
N ARG A 54 -1.13 27.06 -0.66
CA ARG A 54 -1.66 25.76 -0.26
C ARG A 54 -1.48 25.57 1.26
N PRO A 55 -2.52 25.09 1.99
CA PRO A 55 -2.41 24.92 3.43
C PRO A 55 -1.44 23.78 3.77
N LEU A 56 -0.63 24.01 4.79
CA LEU A 56 0.13 22.97 5.47
C LEU A 56 -0.75 22.40 6.59
N LEU A 57 -0.96 21.10 6.60
CA LEU A 57 -1.82 20.42 7.58
C LEU A 57 -0.94 19.78 8.65
N THR A 58 -0.97 20.29 9.88
CA THR A 58 -0.30 19.62 11.00
C THR A 58 -1.04 18.34 11.36
N VAL A 59 -0.31 17.25 11.54
CA VAL A 59 -0.87 15.93 11.81
C VAL A 59 -0.21 15.29 13.03
N ASP A 60 -1.03 14.59 13.82
CA ASP A 60 -0.64 13.77 14.97
C ASP A 60 -1.55 12.52 15.04
N VAL A 61 -1.31 11.66 16.03
CA VAL A 61 -2.06 10.41 16.21
C VAL A 61 -3.56 10.64 16.48
N ASP A 62 -3.94 11.78 17.04
CA ASP A 62 -5.32 12.08 17.45
C ASP A 62 -6.15 12.69 16.30
N ASN A 63 -5.49 13.33 15.32
CA ASN A 63 -6.15 14.10 14.28
C ASN A 63 -5.99 13.53 12.85
N LEU A 64 -5.29 12.40 12.68
CA LEU A 64 -5.00 11.81 11.36
C LEU A 64 -6.26 11.67 10.48
N ASP A 65 -7.31 11.04 11.00
CA ASP A 65 -8.56 10.83 10.25
C ASP A 65 -9.28 12.15 9.97
N ALA A 66 -9.21 13.14 10.87
CA ALA A 66 -9.77 14.46 10.63
C ALA A 66 -9.03 15.18 9.49
N MET A 67 -7.70 15.04 9.40
CA MET A 67 -6.91 15.59 8.30
C MET A 67 -7.20 14.87 6.98
N MET A 68 -7.37 13.55 7.02
CA MET A 68 -7.78 12.76 5.86
C MET A 68 -9.17 13.20 5.37
N ALA A 69 -10.17 13.26 6.24
CA ALA A 69 -11.51 13.74 5.92
C ALA A 69 -11.50 15.16 5.31
N ARG A 70 -10.62 16.04 5.79
CA ARG A 70 -10.45 17.40 5.26
C ARG A 70 -9.91 17.43 3.83
N LEU A 71 -8.98 16.54 3.49
CA LEU A 71 -8.46 16.39 2.11
C LEU A 71 -9.42 15.66 1.19
N ALA A 72 -10.36 14.90 1.77
CA ALA A 72 -11.34 14.06 1.09
C ALA A 72 -10.74 13.28 -0.09
N PRO A 73 -9.77 12.36 0.14
CA PRO A 73 -9.12 11.62 -0.92
C PRO A 73 -10.12 10.88 -1.81
N LYS A 74 -9.88 10.91 -3.12
CA LYS A 74 -10.74 10.27 -4.12
C LYS A 74 -9.88 9.62 -5.19
N LEU A 75 -10.20 8.39 -5.54
CA LEU A 75 -9.53 7.64 -6.59
C LEU A 75 -10.54 7.17 -7.63
N ARG A 76 -10.19 7.35 -8.90
CA ARG A 76 -10.85 6.67 -10.00
C ARG A 76 -10.03 5.44 -10.37
N LEU A 77 -10.60 4.26 -10.13
CA LEU A 77 -10.01 3.00 -10.54
C LEU A 77 -10.44 2.67 -11.97
N ALA A 78 -9.53 2.03 -12.72
CA ALA A 78 -9.87 1.42 -13.99
C ALA A 78 -10.99 0.38 -13.80
N PRO A 79 -11.83 0.13 -14.82
CA PRO A 79 -12.94 -0.82 -14.72
C PRO A 79 -12.46 -2.18 -14.18
N VAL A 80 -13.17 -2.65 -13.16
CA VAL A 80 -12.91 -3.95 -12.54
C VAL A 80 -13.90 -4.93 -13.17
N ALA A 81 -13.38 -5.86 -13.98
CA ALA A 81 -14.14 -6.81 -14.82
C ALA A 81 -14.93 -6.16 -16.00
N ASP A 82 -15.62 -6.99 -16.80
CA ASP A 82 -16.39 -6.63 -18.00
C ASP A 82 -17.58 -5.67 -17.76
N THR A 83 -17.69 -5.08 -16.58
CA THR A 83 -18.74 -4.10 -16.23
C THR A 83 -18.54 -2.74 -16.91
N GLY A 84 -17.37 -2.48 -17.49
CA GLY A 84 -17.08 -1.31 -18.35
C GLY A 84 -17.10 0.06 -17.66
N ALA A 85 -17.58 0.16 -16.41
CA ALA A 85 -17.66 1.41 -15.66
C ALA A 85 -16.43 1.61 -14.76
N ALA A 86 -15.86 2.82 -14.79
CA ALA A 86 -14.82 3.20 -13.83
C ALA A 86 -15.43 3.27 -12.42
N LEU A 87 -14.68 2.78 -11.43
CA LEU A 87 -15.10 2.79 -10.03
C LEU A 87 -14.45 3.97 -9.30
N THR A 88 -15.26 4.87 -8.76
CA THR A 88 -14.77 6.00 -7.96
C THR A 88 -14.95 5.71 -6.49
N ILE A 89 -13.84 5.71 -5.74
CA ILE A 89 -13.79 5.46 -4.30
C ILE A 89 -13.41 6.75 -3.58
N SER A 90 -14.10 7.03 -2.47
CA SER A 90 -13.82 8.17 -1.60
C SER A 90 -13.43 7.69 -0.21
N PHE A 91 -12.43 8.34 0.38
CA PHE A 91 -11.89 8.00 1.69
C PHE A 91 -12.03 9.19 2.65
N SER A 92 -12.22 8.89 3.92
CA SER A 92 -12.34 9.86 5.01
C SER A 92 -11.50 9.50 6.23
N GLN A 93 -11.16 8.22 6.39
CA GLN A 93 -10.38 7.68 7.50
C GLN A 93 -9.57 6.49 7.00
N LEU A 94 -8.56 6.06 7.75
CA LEU A 94 -7.66 4.99 7.31
C LEU A 94 -8.37 3.62 7.15
N ASP A 95 -9.34 3.33 8.01
CA ASP A 95 -10.11 2.07 7.96
C ASP A 95 -10.94 1.92 6.68
N ASP A 96 -11.11 3.00 5.90
CA ASP A 96 -11.79 2.96 4.61
C ASP A 96 -11.02 2.15 3.55
N PHE A 97 -9.71 1.93 3.75
CA PHE A 97 -8.92 1.00 2.93
C PHE A 97 -9.15 -0.47 3.29
N HIS A 98 -9.78 -0.76 4.42
CA HIS A 98 -10.02 -2.13 4.87
C HIS A 98 -11.03 -2.86 3.96
N PRO A 99 -10.80 -4.15 3.61
CA PRO A 99 -11.67 -4.91 2.73
C PRO A 99 -13.11 -5.00 3.23
N ASP A 100 -13.34 -5.10 4.54
CA ASP A 100 -14.70 -5.07 5.08
C ASP A 100 -15.38 -3.72 4.81
N ALA A 101 -14.67 -2.60 4.93
CA ALA A 101 -15.21 -1.28 4.63
C ALA A 101 -15.51 -1.13 3.13
N LEU A 102 -14.59 -1.59 2.26
CA LEU A 102 -14.79 -1.61 0.81
C LEU A 102 -16.00 -2.49 0.42
N TYR A 103 -16.07 -3.70 0.98
CA TYR A 103 -17.15 -4.64 0.75
C TYR A 103 -18.50 -4.08 1.17
N GLN A 104 -18.58 -3.33 2.28
CA GLN A 104 -19.82 -2.72 2.75
C GLN A 104 -20.24 -1.51 1.92
N ARG A 105 -19.29 -0.63 1.58
CA ARG A 105 -19.57 0.71 1.06
C ARG A 105 -19.68 0.79 -0.46
N LEU A 106 -18.97 -0.05 -1.20
CA LEU A 106 -18.92 0.06 -2.66
C LEU A 106 -20.15 -0.57 -3.32
N ASP A 107 -20.70 0.13 -4.31
CA ASP A 107 -21.90 -0.29 -5.04
C ASP A 107 -21.65 -1.51 -5.93
N VAL A 108 -20.39 -1.71 -6.37
CA VAL A 108 -19.99 -2.88 -7.17
C VAL A 108 -20.28 -4.20 -6.44
N PHE A 109 -20.27 -4.20 -5.11
CA PHE A 109 -20.61 -5.37 -4.30
C PHE A 109 -22.09 -5.46 -3.97
N GLN A 110 -22.92 -4.44 -4.23
CA GLN A 110 -24.32 -4.41 -3.79
C GLN A 110 -25.13 -5.60 -4.34
N ALA A 111 -24.95 -5.93 -5.63
CA ALA A 111 -25.59 -7.09 -6.24
C ALA A 111 -25.13 -8.40 -5.59
N LEU A 112 -23.81 -8.57 -5.42
CA LEU A 112 -23.23 -9.76 -4.79
C LEU A 112 -23.66 -9.92 -3.32
N ARG A 113 -23.74 -8.82 -2.54
CA ARG A 113 -24.25 -8.81 -1.16
C ARG A 113 -25.70 -9.29 -1.10
N ARG A 114 -26.56 -8.78 -1.99
CA ARG A 114 -27.98 -9.19 -2.07
C ARG A 114 -28.10 -10.68 -2.42
N THR A 115 -27.34 -11.12 -3.42
CA THR A 115 -27.32 -12.53 -3.83
C THR A 115 -26.85 -13.44 -2.70
N ARG A 116 -25.75 -13.09 -2.03
CA ARG A 116 -25.25 -13.81 -0.85
C ARG A 116 -26.29 -13.91 0.26
N ALA A 117 -26.95 -12.79 0.61
CA ALA A 117 -28.00 -12.79 1.63
C ALA A 117 -29.20 -13.67 1.24
N ARG A 118 -29.59 -13.69 -0.04
CA ARG A 118 -30.66 -14.57 -0.55
C ARG A 118 -30.27 -16.04 -0.55
N LEU A 119 -29.00 -16.36 -0.79
CA LEU A 119 -28.47 -17.73 -0.73
C LEU A 119 -28.34 -18.24 0.70
N LEU A 120 -28.07 -17.36 1.67
CA LEU A 120 -28.02 -17.70 3.09
C LEU A 120 -29.43 -17.92 3.67
N ASN A 121 -30.46 -17.28 3.10
CA ASN A 121 -31.84 -17.45 3.53
C ASN A 121 -32.50 -18.68 2.87
N PRO A 122 -32.90 -19.70 3.66
CA PRO A 122 -33.51 -20.93 3.15
C PRO A 122 -34.77 -20.70 2.29
N ALA A 123 -35.55 -19.65 2.58
CA ALA A 123 -36.80 -19.36 1.87
C ALA A 123 -36.56 -18.79 0.46
N SER A 124 -35.43 -18.11 0.22
CA SER A 124 -35.09 -17.51 -1.07
C SER A 124 -34.01 -18.27 -1.84
N PHE A 125 -33.41 -19.29 -1.22
CA PHE A 125 -32.29 -20.04 -1.78
C PHE A 125 -32.58 -20.59 -3.18
N ALA A 126 -33.70 -21.31 -3.34
CA ALA A 126 -34.03 -21.98 -4.61
C ALA A 126 -34.15 -20.99 -5.78
N GLN A 127 -34.70 -19.81 -5.54
CA GLN A 127 -34.82 -18.77 -6.56
C GLN A 127 -33.46 -18.15 -6.90
N ALA A 128 -32.65 -17.82 -5.90
CA ALA A 128 -31.33 -17.24 -6.10
C ALA A 128 -30.37 -18.22 -6.81
N ALA A 129 -30.42 -19.50 -6.45
CA ALA A 129 -29.64 -20.54 -7.12
C ALA A 129 -30.07 -20.74 -8.59
N ALA A 130 -31.36 -20.61 -8.90
CA ALA A 130 -31.85 -20.69 -10.28
C ALA A 130 -31.42 -19.50 -11.14
N GLU A 131 -31.31 -18.30 -10.57
CA GLU A 131 -30.82 -17.10 -11.26
C GLU A 131 -29.31 -17.14 -11.57
N LEU A 132 -28.54 -17.82 -10.71
CA LEU A 132 -27.09 -18.00 -10.87
C LEU A 132 -26.71 -19.24 -11.67
N ALA A 133 -27.64 -20.18 -11.86
CA ALA A 133 -27.40 -21.36 -12.64
C ALA A 133 -26.99 -20.92 -14.07
N PRO A 134 -25.88 -21.46 -14.62
CA PRO A 134 -25.56 -21.20 -16.02
C PRO A 134 -26.78 -21.59 -16.86
N LEU A 135 -27.12 -20.73 -17.82
CA LEU A 135 -28.15 -21.05 -18.82
C LEU A 135 -27.86 -22.46 -19.32
N PRO A 136 -28.84 -23.38 -19.32
CA PRO A 136 -28.60 -24.70 -19.86
C PRO A 136 -28.03 -24.50 -21.27
N PRO A 137 -26.95 -25.21 -21.65
CA PRO A 137 -26.52 -25.20 -23.04
C PRO A 137 -27.75 -25.49 -23.88
N ALA A 138 -28.01 -24.66 -24.90
CA ALA A 138 -29.13 -24.85 -25.79
C ALA A 138 -29.17 -26.33 -26.18
N GLU A 139 -30.26 -27.02 -25.83
CA GLU A 139 -30.40 -28.46 -25.99
C GLU A 139 -30.01 -28.84 -27.42
N THR A 140 -28.81 -29.40 -27.59
CA THR A 140 -28.61 -30.37 -28.65
C THR A 140 -29.48 -31.54 -28.26
N VAL A 141 -30.58 -31.70 -29.00
CA VAL A 141 -31.50 -32.83 -28.91
C VAL A 141 -30.68 -34.11 -29.01
N GLN A 142 -30.31 -34.67 -27.85
CA GLN A 142 -29.85 -36.03 -27.72
C GLN A 142 -31.06 -36.84 -27.31
N THR A 143 -31.62 -37.56 -28.29
CA THR A 143 -32.56 -38.65 -28.03
C THR A 143 -31.90 -39.68 -27.14
N GLU A 144 -32.33 -39.76 -25.88
CA GLU A 144 -32.10 -40.95 -25.04
C GLU A 144 -32.86 -42.15 -25.63
N PRO A 145 -32.25 -43.34 -25.69
CA PRO A 145 -32.96 -44.58 -25.94
C PRO A 145 -33.76 -45.01 -24.70
N ALA A 146 -34.95 -45.57 -24.95
CA ALA A 146 -35.88 -46.06 -23.95
C ALA A 146 -35.25 -47.11 -22.99
N PRO A 147 -35.69 -47.16 -21.72
CA PRO A 147 -35.23 -48.17 -20.78
C PRO A 147 -35.72 -49.56 -21.19
N VAL A 148 -34.80 -50.53 -21.17
CA VAL A 148 -35.09 -51.95 -21.35
C VAL A 148 -35.58 -52.50 -20.00
N GLU A 149 -36.84 -52.97 -19.97
CA GLU A 149 -37.40 -53.70 -18.83
C GLU A 149 -36.73 -55.07 -18.68
N GLU A 150 -36.31 -55.41 -17.46
CA GLU A 150 -35.82 -56.76 -17.11
C GLU A 150 -36.99 -57.74 -16.96
N ASP A 151 -36.98 -58.79 -17.79
CA ASP A 151 -37.98 -59.88 -17.87
C ASP A 151 -38.17 -60.72 -16.59
N ALA A 152 -37.34 -60.53 -15.55
CA ALA A 152 -37.38 -61.37 -14.34
C ALA A 152 -38.59 -61.07 -13.42
N ASN A 153 -39.19 -59.88 -13.50
CA ASN A 153 -40.30 -59.48 -12.62
C ASN A 153 -41.70 -59.65 -13.25
N LEU A 154 -41.78 -59.99 -14.54
CA LEU A 154 -43.05 -60.28 -15.22
C LEU A 154 -43.49 -61.74 -15.04
N LEU A 155 -42.54 -62.68 -14.95
CA LEU A 155 -42.82 -64.11 -14.76
C LEU A 155 -43.41 -64.45 -13.38
N GLY A 156 -43.09 -63.67 -12.34
CA GLY A 156 -43.66 -63.83 -11.00
C GLY A 156 -45.13 -63.39 -10.87
N ARG A 157 -45.56 -62.42 -11.70
CA ARG A 157 -46.94 -61.90 -11.68
C ARG A 157 -47.95 -62.77 -12.43
N LEU A 158 -47.50 -63.59 -13.39
CA LEU A 158 -48.37 -64.51 -14.14
C LEU A 158 -48.62 -65.86 -13.43
N LEU A 159 -47.87 -66.19 -12.37
CA LEU A 159 -48.02 -67.42 -11.59
C LEU A 159 -48.82 -67.23 -10.27
N GLY A 160 -49.49 -66.09 -10.09
CA GLY A 160 -50.49 -65.91 -9.02
C GLY A 160 -49.95 -65.84 -7.59
N GLN A 161 -48.68 -65.49 -7.38
CA GLN A 161 -48.10 -65.36 -6.03
C GLN A 161 -48.25 -63.94 -5.48
N ALA A 162 -48.95 -63.80 -4.36
CA ALA A 162 -49.05 -62.55 -3.61
C ALA A 162 -47.75 -62.27 -2.82
N PRO A 163 -47.26 -61.02 -2.77
CA PRO A 163 -46.08 -60.69 -1.98
C PRO A 163 -46.37 -60.83 -0.47
N VAL A 164 -45.58 -61.67 0.20
CA VAL A 164 -45.57 -61.81 1.66
C VAL A 164 -44.82 -60.61 2.25
N GLN A 165 -45.51 -59.76 3.00
CA GLN A 165 -44.88 -58.71 3.81
C GLN A 165 -44.35 -59.31 5.12
N PRO A 166 -43.09 -59.04 5.51
CA PRO A 166 -42.61 -59.36 6.85
C PRO A 166 -43.30 -58.45 7.87
N ALA A 167 -43.94 -59.07 8.88
CA ALA A 167 -44.53 -58.37 10.00
C ALA A 167 -43.45 -57.64 10.83
N ALA A 168 -43.44 -56.31 10.79
CA ALA A 168 -42.70 -55.48 11.74
C ALA A 168 -43.50 -55.39 13.05
N ARG A 169 -42.81 -55.63 14.17
CA ARG A 169 -43.36 -55.61 15.54
C ARG A 169 -44.09 -54.28 15.84
N PRO A 170 -45.18 -54.29 16.63
CA PRO A 170 -45.82 -53.06 17.08
C PRO A 170 -44.82 -52.29 17.95
N ALA A 171 -44.31 -51.17 17.45
CA ALA A 171 -43.68 -50.17 18.29
C ALA A 171 -44.74 -49.67 19.28
N ASP A 172 -44.38 -49.54 20.56
CA ASP A 172 -45.26 -49.00 21.59
C ASP A 172 -45.94 -47.73 21.09
N ALA A 173 -47.27 -47.74 21.02
CA ALA A 173 -48.07 -46.65 20.48
C ALA A 173 -47.78 -45.31 21.18
N GLY A 174 -47.34 -45.36 22.44
CA GLY A 174 -46.87 -44.19 23.20
C GLY A 174 -45.56 -43.61 22.67
N THR A 175 -44.58 -44.45 22.31
CA THR A 175 -43.28 -44.00 21.77
C THR A 175 -43.43 -43.47 20.36
N ALA A 176 -44.26 -44.09 19.52
CA ALA A 176 -44.57 -43.59 18.18
C ALA A 176 -45.35 -42.26 18.22
N ALA A 177 -46.25 -42.08 19.19
CA ALA A 177 -46.97 -40.83 19.39
C ALA A 177 -46.05 -39.72 19.91
N ILE A 178 -45.13 -40.03 20.83
CA ILE A 178 -44.12 -39.09 21.33
C ILE A 178 -43.13 -38.70 20.22
N GLN A 179 -42.71 -39.66 19.38
CA GLN A 179 -41.81 -39.41 18.25
C GLN A 179 -42.49 -38.57 17.16
N SER A 180 -43.78 -38.83 16.88
CA SER A 180 -44.58 -38.01 15.98
C SER A 180 -44.83 -36.60 16.53
N LEU A 181 -45.02 -36.45 17.84
CA LEU A 181 -45.18 -35.16 18.51
C LEU A 181 -43.86 -34.37 18.50
N LEU A 182 -42.73 -35.01 18.81
CA LEU A 182 -41.39 -34.43 18.68
C LEU A 182 -41.12 -34.02 17.24
N GLN A 183 -41.45 -34.86 16.27
CA GLN A 183 -41.27 -34.55 14.85
C GLN A 183 -42.19 -33.41 14.40
N ALA A 184 -43.43 -33.30 14.91
CA ALA A 184 -44.35 -32.20 14.61
C ALA A 184 -44.00 -30.87 15.30
N ILE A 185 -43.36 -30.91 16.48
CA ILE A 185 -42.85 -29.73 17.19
C ILE A 185 -41.53 -29.26 16.56
N VAL A 186 -40.67 -30.20 16.14
CA VAL A 186 -39.34 -29.90 15.60
C VAL A 186 -39.42 -29.60 14.10
N GLN A 187 -40.30 -30.23 13.30
CA GLN A 187 -40.44 -29.98 11.85
C GLN A 187 -40.56 -28.51 11.44
N PRO A 188 -41.40 -27.69 12.10
CA PRO A 188 -41.49 -26.25 11.80
C PRO A 188 -40.17 -25.50 12.06
N HIS A 189 -39.29 -26.09 12.87
CA HIS A 189 -37.97 -25.56 13.25
C HIS A 189 -36.81 -26.28 12.50
N ILE A 190 -37.07 -27.31 11.69
CA ILE A 190 -36.06 -27.95 10.81
C ILE A 190 -35.97 -27.12 9.53
N VAL A 191 -35.01 -26.20 9.52
CA VAL A 191 -34.59 -25.50 8.31
C VAL A 191 -34.03 -26.53 7.32
N HIS A 192 -34.79 -26.85 6.26
CA HIS A 192 -34.30 -27.68 5.16
C HIS A 192 -33.25 -26.88 4.38
N THR A 193 -31.99 -27.14 4.68
CA THR A 193 -30.84 -26.56 3.99
C THR A 193 -30.55 -27.47 2.79
N ASP A 194 -30.68 -26.97 1.56
CA ASP A 194 -30.26 -27.71 0.36
C ASP A 194 -28.76 -28.00 0.49
N ALA A 195 -28.33 -29.24 0.24
CA ALA A 195 -26.92 -29.65 0.36
C ALA A 195 -25.98 -28.83 -0.55
N ARG A 196 -26.52 -28.18 -1.60
CA ARG A 196 -25.77 -27.29 -2.50
C ARG A 196 -25.61 -25.87 -1.99
N GLN A 197 -26.33 -25.47 -0.93
CA GLN A 197 -26.29 -24.11 -0.40
C GLN A 197 -24.88 -23.65 -0.02
N PRO A 198 -24.05 -24.45 0.68
CA PRO A 198 -22.66 -24.07 0.97
C PRO A 198 -21.82 -23.82 -0.29
N ALA A 199 -22.03 -24.61 -1.35
CA ALA A 199 -21.27 -24.48 -2.60
C ALA A 199 -21.60 -23.17 -3.34
N TRP A 200 -22.87 -22.77 -3.38
CA TRP A 200 -23.28 -21.50 -3.99
C TRP A 200 -22.80 -20.29 -3.21
N VAL A 201 -22.87 -20.35 -1.87
CA VAL A 201 -22.33 -19.28 -1.02
C VAL A 201 -20.82 -19.17 -1.22
N ALA A 202 -20.09 -20.29 -1.23
CA ALA A 202 -18.66 -20.30 -1.49
C ALA A 202 -18.29 -19.72 -2.87
N ALA A 203 -19.10 -19.99 -3.91
CA ALA A 203 -18.88 -19.43 -5.24
C ALA A 203 -19.06 -17.90 -5.28
N VAL A 204 -20.08 -17.38 -4.57
CA VAL A 204 -20.29 -15.92 -4.45
C VAL A 204 -19.19 -15.29 -3.61
N ASP A 205 -18.77 -15.92 -2.51
CA ASP A 205 -17.68 -15.44 -1.66
C ASP A 205 -16.34 -15.42 -2.41
N ALA A 206 -16.08 -16.43 -3.26
CA ALA A 206 -14.93 -16.44 -4.15
C ALA A 206 -14.95 -15.26 -5.14
N ALA A 207 -16.11 -15.00 -5.77
CA ALA A 207 -16.27 -13.88 -6.70
C ALA A 207 -16.11 -12.51 -6.01
N ILE A 208 -16.63 -12.36 -4.79
CA ILE A 208 -16.41 -11.17 -3.95
C ILE A 208 -14.92 -11.02 -3.65
N GLY A 209 -14.25 -12.11 -3.26
CA GLY A 209 -12.83 -12.12 -2.97
C GLY A 209 -11.97 -11.73 -4.18
N ASP A 210 -12.27 -12.25 -5.38
CA ASP A 210 -11.56 -11.88 -6.61
C ASP A 210 -11.67 -10.39 -6.90
N GLN A 211 -12.89 -9.86 -6.79
CA GLN A 211 -13.15 -8.44 -7.00
C GLN A 211 -12.46 -7.55 -5.95
N LEU A 212 -12.43 -7.97 -4.68
CA LEU A 212 -11.68 -7.27 -3.62
C LEU A 212 -10.18 -7.25 -3.92
N ARG A 213 -9.57 -8.39 -4.26
CA ARG A 213 -8.15 -8.48 -4.64
C ARG A 213 -7.83 -7.55 -5.80
N MET A 214 -8.66 -7.55 -6.84
CA MET A 214 -8.48 -6.65 -7.98
C MET A 214 -8.49 -5.17 -7.59
N ILE A 215 -9.30 -4.76 -6.61
CA ILE A 215 -9.32 -3.38 -6.11
C ILE A 215 -8.07 -3.09 -5.28
N LEU A 216 -7.74 -3.97 -4.32
CA LEU A 216 -6.61 -3.81 -3.40
C LEU A 216 -5.25 -3.76 -4.12
N HIS A 217 -5.11 -4.50 -5.23
CA HIS A 217 -3.84 -4.62 -5.97
C HIS A 217 -3.73 -3.64 -7.14
N GLN A 218 -4.67 -2.69 -7.29
CA GLN A 218 -4.51 -1.59 -8.24
C GLN A 218 -3.37 -0.67 -7.80
N PRO A 219 -2.39 -0.35 -8.67
CA PRO A 219 -1.25 0.49 -8.29
C PRO A 219 -1.64 1.85 -7.69
N VAL A 220 -2.70 2.47 -8.22
CA VAL A 220 -3.20 3.76 -7.74
C VAL A 220 -3.87 3.67 -6.36
N PHE A 221 -4.47 2.52 -6.04
CA PHE A 221 -5.06 2.25 -4.72
C PHE A 221 -3.95 2.04 -3.69
N GLN A 222 -2.98 1.16 -4.02
CA GLN A 222 -1.82 0.89 -3.17
C GLN A 222 -0.98 2.13 -2.92
N ALA A 223 -0.77 2.99 -3.92
CA ALA A 223 -0.01 4.23 -3.74
C ALA A 223 -0.65 5.14 -2.69
N LEU A 224 -1.98 5.36 -2.78
CA LEU A 224 -2.68 6.19 -1.80
C LEU A 224 -2.68 5.55 -0.41
N GLU A 225 -2.95 4.24 -0.32
CA GLU A 225 -2.92 3.52 0.96
C GLU A 225 -1.51 3.58 1.60
N ALA A 226 -0.47 3.37 0.79
CA ALA A 226 0.92 3.38 1.25
C ALA A 226 1.35 4.73 1.82
N VAL A 227 0.95 5.83 1.18
CA VAL A 227 1.19 7.20 1.68
C VAL A 227 0.59 7.37 3.07
N TRP A 228 -0.71 7.07 3.21
CA TRP A 228 -1.43 7.29 4.47
C TRP A 228 -0.95 6.38 5.59
N ARG A 229 -0.65 5.11 5.28
CA ARG A 229 -0.02 4.19 6.25
C ARG A 229 1.41 4.57 6.58
N GLY A 230 2.16 5.16 5.65
CA GLY A 230 3.48 5.73 5.90
C GLY A 230 3.43 6.88 6.92
N VAL A 231 2.45 7.79 6.77
CA VAL A 231 2.19 8.84 7.76
C VAL A 231 1.78 8.26 9.11
N GLN A 232 0.83 7.31 9.13
CA GLN A 232 0.41 6.65 10.36
C GLN A 232 1.61 6.00 11.06
N GLY A 233 2.40 5.20 10.34
CA GLY A 233 3.57 4.52 10.89
C GLY A 233 4.66 5.47 11.40
N LEU A 234 4.74 6.69 10.87
CA LEU A 234 5.59 7.74 11.39
C LEU A 234 5.04 8.30 12.70
N ILE A 235 3.76 8.68 12.78
CA ILE A 235 3.19 9.40 13.93
C ILE A 235 2.80 8.52 15.13
N THR A 236 2.53 7.22 14.95
CA THR A 236 2.05 6.31 16.02
C THR A 236 2.97 6.23 17.24
N HIS A 237 4.28 6.42 17.07
CA HIS A 237 5.27 6.30 18.14
C HIS A 237 6.03 7.61 18.42
N LEU A 238 5.52 8.75 17.92
CA LEU A 238 6.15 10.04 18.14
C LEU A 238 5.56 10.75 19.35
N ASP A 239 6.43 11.47 20.06
CA ASP A 239 6.02 12.48 21.02
C ASP A 239 5.63 13.76 20.26
N SER A 240 4.33 14.05 20.23
CA SER A 240 3.76 15.21 19.52
C SER A 240 4.25 16.55 20.05
N ASP A 241 4.74 16.64 21.30
CA ASP A 241 5.29 17.86 21.86
C ASP A 241 6.73 18.11 21.37
N ALA A 242 7.46 17.04 21.05
CA ALA A 242 8.84 17.07 20.60
C ALA A 242 8.95 17.12 19.06
N VAL A 243 8.06 16.43 18.34
CA VAL A 243 8.11 16.28 16.89
C VAL A 243 6.81 16.78 16.25
N HIS A 244 6.93 17.79 15.40
CA HIS A 244 5.80 18.35 14.65
C HIS A 244 5.84 17.87 13.20
N VAL A 245 4.81 17.15 12.77
CA VAL A 245 4.65 16.68 11.40
C VAL A 245 3.65 17.54 10.65
N SER A 246 4.01 18.02 9.47
CA SER A 246 3.13 18.79 8.58
C SER A 246 3.01 18.12 7.21
N LEU A 247 1.81 18.07 6.66
CA LEU A 247 1.49 17.49 5.37
C LEU A 247 1.28 18.60 4.33
N LEU A 248 1.88 18.42 3.16
CA LEU A 248 1.64 19.19 1.95
C LEU A 248 1.15 18.24 0.85
N ASP A 249 -0.12 18.35 0.52
CA ASP A 249 -0.74 17.63 -0.60
C ASP A 249 -0.25 18.22 -1.92
N ILE A 250 0.66 17.54 -2.60
CA ILE A 250 1.27 17.97 -3.87
C ILE A 250 1.74 16.76 -4.68
N THR A 251 1.42 16.74 -5.97
CA THR A 251 1.86 15.66 -6.87
C THR A 251 3.24 15.94 -7.46
N ARG A 252 3.91 14.89 -7.97
CA ARG A 252 5.18 15.02 -8.69
C ARG A 252 5.03 15.89 -9.95
N GLU A 253 3.91 15.78 -10.65
CA GLU A 253 3.61 16.56 -11.85
C GLU A 253 3.42 18.05 -11.52
N GLU A 254 2.81 18.38 -10.38
CA GLU A 254 2.69 19.76 -9.89
C GLU A 254 4.08 20.35 -9.57
N LEU A 255 4.97 19.58 -8.93
CA LEU A 255 6.36 19.99 -8.67
C LEU A 255 7.12 20.30 -9.97
N LEU A 256 7.02 19.42 -10.96
CA LEU A 256 7.66 19.61 -12.26
C LEU A 256 7.08 20.83 -13.00
N THR A 257 5.76 21.01 -12.92
CA THR A 257 5.07 22.13 -13.59
C THR A 257 5.45 23.47 -12.95
N ASP A 258 5.52 23.54 -11.62
CA ASP A 258 5.97 24.74 -10.89
C ASP A 258 7.41 25.10 -11.25
N LEU A 259 8.32 24.12 -11.31
CA LEU A 259 9.71 24.34 -11.73
C LEU A 259 9.82 24.82 -13.19
N ARG A 260 9.04 24.24 -14.11
CA ARG A 260 9.00 24.66 -15.52
C ARG A 260 8.48 26.09 -15.66
N ASN A 261 7.43 26.44 -14.92
CA ASN A 261 6.86 27.80 -14.91
C ASN A 261 7.85 28.83 -14.36
N ALA A 262 8.68 28.43 -13.39
CA ALA A 262 9.76 29.24 -12.86
C ALA A 262 11.00 29.32 -13.77
N GLY A 263 10.95 28.78 -14.99
CA GLY A 263 12.07 28.79 -15.93
C GLY A 263 13.28 27.96 -15.47
N GLY A 264 13.07 27.01 -14.55
CA GLY A 264 14.14 26.21 -13.96
C GLY A 264 14.85 26.87 -12.77
N ASP A 265 14.48 28.08 -12.35
CA ASP A 265 15.01 28.70 -11.13
C ASP A 265 14.22 28.24 -9.90
N PRO A 266 14.83 27.50 -8.96
CA PRO A 266 14.15 27.03 -7.76
C PRO A 266 13.62 28.17 -6.89
N LYS A 267 14.26 29.35 -6.88
CA LYS A 267 13.85 30.49 -6.03
C LYS A 267 12.60 31.19 -6.53
N ALA A 268 12.33 31.09 -7.82
CA ALA A 268 11.13 31.65 -8.44
C ALA A 268 9.91 30.71 -8.37
N THR A 269 10.07 29.52 -7.77
CA THR A 269 8.98 28.55 -7.62
C THR A 269 7.98 28.96 -6.55
N SER A 270 6.72 28.57 -6.75
CA SER A 270 5.65 28.77 -5.76
C SER A 270 5.92 27.95 -4.49
N LEU A 271 6.54 26.77 -4.64
CA LEU A 271 7.00 25.94 -3.53
C LEU A 271 8.04 26.65 -2.65
N TYR A 272 8.99 27.36 -3.25
CA TYR A 272 9.97 28.17 -2.50
C TYR A 272 9.28 29.28 -1.71
N THR A 273 8.32 29.96 -2.33
CA THR A 273 7.53 30.99 -1.64
C THR A 273 6.79 30.41 -0.43
N LEU A 274 6.20 29.21 -0.56
CA LEU A 274 5.49 28.55 0.53
C LEU A 274 6.43 28.13 1.67
N LEU A 275 7.53 27.43 1.36
CA LEU A 275 8.36 26.78 2.38
C LEU A 275 9.43 27.69 2.98
N VAL A 276 9.94 28.65 2.22
CA VAL A 276 11.04 29.54 2.64
C VAL A 276 10.51 30.93 2.99
N ASP A 277 9.83 31.60 2.05
CA ASP A 277 9.41 33.01 2.25
C ASP A 277 8.24 33.14 3.23
N ARG A 278 7.28 32.22 3.19
CA ARG A 278 6.18 32.14 4.18
C ARG A 278 6.60 31.40 5.44
N GLY A 279 7.39 30.32 5.32
CA GLY A 279 7.91 29.59 6.47
C GLY A 279 8.69 30.49 7.45
N SER A 280 9.53 31.38 6.93
CA SER A 280 10.25 32.37 7.75
C SER A 280 9.36 33.42 8.43
N ARG A 281 8.10 33.55 8.02
CA ARG A 281 7.10 34.46 8.60
C ARG A 281 6.16 33.77 9.60
N MET A 282 6.32 32.47 9.84
CA MET A 282 5.59 31.77 10.89
C MET A 282 5.89 32.40 12.25
N PRO A 283 4.93 32.41 13.20
CA PRO A 283 5.07 33.09 14.49
C PRO A 283 6.30 32.65 15.31
N ASP A 284 6.71 31.39 15.13
CA ASP A 284 7.86 30.75 15.78
C ASP A 284 9.20 30.99 15.04
N LYS A 285 9.16 31.38 13.75
CA LYS A 285 10.31 31.56 12.84
C LYS A 285 11.28 30.37 12.78
N GLN A 286 10.84 29.17 13.14
CA GLN A 286 11.70 28.00 13.17
C GLN A 286 11.79 27.37 11.77
N PRO A 287 13.00 27.11 11.24
CA PRO A 287 13.17 26.47 9.95
C PRO A 287 12.70 25.01 9.97
N TRP A 288 12.49 24.44 8.78
CA TRP A 288 12.25 23.01 8.64
C TRP A 288 13.46 22.22 9.14
N SER A 289 13.23 21.05 9.72
CA SER A 289 14.30 20.15 10.17
C SER A 289 14.51 19.00 9.19
N LEU A 290 13.44 18.57 8.53
CA LEU A 290 13.45 17.49 7.55
C LEU A 290 12.33 17.69 6.53
N LEU A 291 12.62 17.45 5.27
CA LEU A 291 11.65 17.37 4.19
C LEU A 291 11.60 15.91 3.69
N VAL A 292 10.40 15.34 3.59
CA VAL A 292 10.17 13.97 3.13
C VAL A 292 9.27 14.05 1.91
N GLY A 293 9.68 13.45 0.80
CA GLY A 293 8.87 13.34 -0.41
C GLY A 293 8.46 11.90 -0.66
N ASP A 294 7.15 11.65 -0.79
CA ASP A 294 6.66 10.38 -1.30
C ASP A 294 6.77 10.33 -2.84
N TYR A 295 8.01 10.42 -3.32
CA TYR A 295 8.31 10.35 -4.74
C TYR A 295 9.46 9.38 -4.98
N ARG A 296 9.39 8.78 -6.16
CA ARG A 296 10.41 7.86 -6.66
C ARG A 296 11.21 8.56 -7.74
N PHE A 297 12.52 8.68 -7.53
CA PHE A 297 13.42 9.34 -8.47
C PHE A 297 14.27 8.33 -9.23
N GLY A 298 14.30 8.44 -10.55
CA GLY A 298 15.16 7.67 -11.45
C GLY A 298 16.36 8.46 -11.97
N ALA A 299 17.04 7.89 -12.95
CA ALA A 299 18.20 8.50 -13.62
C ALA A 299 17.83 9.46 -14.77
N GLY A 300 16.54 9.74 -14.95
CA GLY A 300 16.05 10.58 -16.04
C GLY A 300 16.41 12.05 -15.87
N PRO A 301 16.57 12.83 -16.95
CA PRO A 301 16.93 14.24 -16.85
C PRO A 301 15.92 15.08 -16.08
N GLU A 302 14.62 14.77 -16.16
CA GLU A 302 13.59 15.47 -15.39
C GLU A 302 13.72 15.25 -13.89
N ASP A 303 14.03 14.01 -13.48
CA ASP A 303 14.26 13.66 -12.07
C ASP A 303 15.49 14.36 -11.52
N ILE A 304 16.57 14.38 -12.30
CA ILE A 304 17.83 15.01 -11.88
C ILE A 304 17.64 16.54 -11.76
N ALA A 305 16.94 17.17 -12.70
CA ALA A 305 16.61 18.60 -12.62
C ALA A 305 15.72 18.91 -11.41
N LEU A 306 14.72 18.08 -11.15
CA LEU A 306 13.83 18.25 -10.00
C LEU A 306 14.59 18.05 -8.68
N LEU A 307 15.44 17.03 -8.57
CA LEU A 307 16.30 16.81 -7.39
C LEU A 307 17.23 17.99 -7.15
N ALA A 308 17.85 18.55 -8.19
CA ALA A 308 18.70 19.73 -8.06
C ALA A 308 17.91 20.94 -7.51
N ALA A 309 16.70 21.15 -8.03
CA ALA A 309 15.82 22.22 -7.57
C ALA A 309 15.35 22.04 -6.12
N ILE A 310 14.92 20.83 -5.76
CA ILE A 310 14.51 20.49 -4.39
C ILE A 310 15.70 20.55 -3.44
N GLY A 311 16.90 20.15 -3.86
CA GLY A 311 18.11 20.26 -3.04
C GLY A 311 18.47 21.72 -2.73
N SER A 312 18.31 22.62 -3.71
CA SER A 312 18.44 24.06 -3.50
C SER A 312 17.40 24.57 -2.50
N LEU A 313 16.13 24.18 -2.67
CA LEU A 313 15.04 24.51 -1.76
C LEU A 313 15.32 24.02 -0.33
N ALA A 314 15.72 22.76 -0.16
CA ALA A 314 16.05 22.12 1.10
C ALA A 314 17.15 22.90 1.86
N ALA A 315 18.21 23.29 1.16
CA ALA A 315 19.28 24.09 1.73
C ALA A 315 18.82 25.48 2.21
N HIS A 316 17.84 26.10 1.53
CA HIS A 316 17.24 27.37 1.95
C HIS A 316 16.19 27.21 3.06
N ALA A 317 15.46 26.08 3.06
CA ALA A 317 14.45 25.73 4.06
C ALA A 317 15.07 25.30 5.41
N GLY A 318 16.33 24.83 5.39
CA GLY A 318 17.10 24.46 6.58
C GLY A 318 16.98 22.99 6.99
N GLY A 319 16.35 22.14 6.16
CA GLY A 319 16.21 20.70 6.38
C GLY A 319 16.48 19.92 5.09
N PRO A 320 17.22 18.79 5.15
CA PRO A 320 17.48 17.97 3.98
C PRO A 320 16.21 17.33 3.44
N PHE A 321 16.27 16.92 2.18
CA PHE A 321 15.20 16.21 1.50
C PHE A 321 15.49 14.71 1.39
N LEU A 322 14.51 13.91 1.79
CA LEU A 322 14.51 12.45 1.73
C LEU A 322 13.44 11.93 0.77
N ALA A 323 13.79 10.97 -0.09
CA ALA A 323 12.85 10.32 -1.00
C ALA A 323 13.29 8.90 -1.39
N GLU A 324 12.51 8.22 -2.23
CA GLU A 324 12.84 6.89 -2.75
C GLU A 324 13.73 7.00 -3.98
N ALA A 325 14.75 6.14 -4.06
CA ALA A 325 15.50 5.89 -5.29
C ALA A 325 14.88 4.72 -6.07
N ALA A 326 14.62 4.93 -7.36
CA ALA A 326 14.25 3.85 -8.27
C ALA A 326 15.43 2.87 -8.45
N PRO A 327 15.19 1.55 -8.54
CA PRO A 327 16.21 0.55 -8.89
C PRO A 327 16.97 0.88 -10.18
N GLU A 328 16.31 1.58 -11.10
CA GLU A 328 16.88 2.05 -12.37
C GLU A 328 18.12 2.94 -12.18
N LEU A 329 18.26 3.68 -11.06
CA LEU A 329 19.46 4.47 -10.74
C LEU A 329 20.72 3.61 -10.58
N LEU A 330 20.54 2.34 -10.24
CA LEU A 330 21.60 1.34 -10.11
C LEU A 330 21.76 0.51 -11.39
N GLY A 331 20.88 0.68 -12.38
CA GLY A 331 20.83 -0.17 -13.56
C GLY A 331 20.03 -1.46 -13.39
N ALA A 332 19.24 -1.57 -12.32
CA ALA A 332 18.39 -2.72 -12.05
C ALA A 332 16.97 -2.50 -12.59
N ASP A 333 16.44 -3.47 -13.34
CA ASP A 333 15.11 -3.38 -13.95
C ASP A 333 13.96 -3.53 -12.94
N SER A 334 14.24 -4.05 -11.73
CA SER A 334 13.24 -4.28 -10.69
C SER A 334 13.88 -4.29 -9.30
N ALA A 335 13.03 -4.20 -8.26
CA ALA A 335 13.49 -4.35 -6.88
C ALA A 335 14.13 -5.74 -6.64
N ALA A 336 13.62 -6.80 -7.27
CA ALA A 336 14.20 -8.13 -7.14
C ALA A 336 15.63 -8.22 -7.71
N ALA A 337 15.90 -7.53 -8.82
CA ALA A 337 17.22 -7.50 -9.45
C ALA A 337 18.28 -6.80 -8.58
N LEU A 338 17.88 -6.00 -7.58
CA LEU A 338 18.82 -5.39 -6.62
C LEU A 338 19.57 -6.42 -5.76
N ALA A 339 19.06 -7.65 -5.63
CA ALA A 339 19.74 -8.69 -4.86
C ALA A 339 21.11 -9.07 -5.47
N ASP A 340 21.22 -8.98 -6.79
CA ASP A 340 22.37 -9.47 -7.55
C ASP A 340 22.94 -8.38 -8.48
N PRO A 341 24.02 -7.70 -8.07
CA PRO A 341 24.66 -6.66 -8.86
C PRO A 341 25.19 -7.11 -10.23
N SER A 342 25.32 -8.41 -10.49
CA SER A 342 25.72 -8.90 -11.81
C SER A 342 24.65 -8.71 -12.88
N GLN A 343 23.39 -8.51 -12.46
CA GLN A 343 22.25 -8.26 -13.34
C GLN A 343 22.07 -6.77 -13.66
N TRP A 344 22.89 -5.90 -13.07
CA TRP A 344 22.75 -4.46 -13.24
C TRP A 344 23.43 -3.99 -14.53
N THR A 345 22.72 -3.16 -15.29
CA THR A 345 23.23 -2.60 -16.53
C THR A 345 23.73 -1.17 -16.33
N PRO A 346 24.85 -0.77 -16.95
CA PRO A 346 25.29 0.62 -16.86
C PRO A 346 24.22 1.58 -17.36
N LEU A 347 24.06 2.72 -16.68
CA LEU A 347 23.23 3.80 -17.17
C LEU A 347 23.70 4.26 -18.56
N THR A 348 22.78 4.85 -19.32
CA THR A 348 23.17 5.54 -20.55
C THR A 348 24.18 6.64 -20.25
N ALA A 349 25.12 6.90 -21.16
CA ALA A 349 26.18 7.88 -20.94
C ALA A 349 25.65 9.26 -20.51
N GLY A 350 24.55 9.73 -21.13
CA GLY A 350 23.91 10.99 -20.76
C GLY A 350 23.28 11.00 -19.37
N ASN A 351 22.64 9.90 -18.95
CA ASN A 351 22.07 9.80 -17.61
C ASN A 351 23.17 9.69 -16.54
N GLU A 352 24.24 8.94 -16.81
CA GLU A 352 25.39 8.85 -15.91
C GLU A 352 26.07 10.23 -15.77
N GLU A 353 26.31 10.95 -16.87
CA GLU A 353 26.87 12.31 -16.83
C GLU A 353 26.02 13.27 -15.99
N ASN A 354 24.69 13.25 -16.17
CA ASN A 354 23.78 14.11 -15.41
C ASN A 354 23.72 13.71 -13.93
N TRP A 355 23.75 12.40 -13.62
CA TRP A 355 23.76 11.90 -12.25
C TRP A 355 25.04 12.35 -11.53
N GLN A 356 26.20 12.17 -12.18
CA GLN A 356 27.48 12.64 -11.66
C GLN A 356 27.49 14.16 -11.48
N ALA A 357 26.93 14.93 -12.41
CA ALA A 357 26.82 16.38 -12.28
C ALA A 357 26.00 16.79 -11.03
N LEU A 358 24.91 16.08 -10.74
CA LEU A 358 24.12 16.31 -9.52
C LEU A 358 24.92 15.98 -8.26
N ARG A 359 25.62 14.84 -8.22
CA ARG A 359 26.42 14.42 -7.04
C ARG A 359 27.56 15.36 -6.70
N HIS A 360 28.13 16.03 -7.69
CA HIS A 360 29.17 17.05 -7.51
C HIS A 360 28.60 18.46 -7.28
N CYS A 361 27.27 18.63 -7.35
CA CYS A 361 26.63 19.92 -7.12
C CYS A 361 26.64 20.27 -5.63
N ALA A 362 26.69 21.56 -5.31
CA ALA A 362 26.66 22.05 -3.93
C ALA A 362 25.39 21.63 -3.16
N VAL A 363 24.29 21.34 -3.86
CA VAL A 363 23.03 20.89 -3.24
C VAL A 363 23.03 19.41 -2.85
N ALA A 364 23.97 18.60 -3.35
CA ALA A 364 23.98 17.15 -3.13
C ALA A 364 24.01 16.72 -1.65
N PRO A 365 24.71 17.42 -0.73
CA PRO A 365 24.68 17.11 0.71
C PRO A 365 23.30 17.20 1.35
N TRP A 366 22.36 17.94 0.74
CA TRP A 366 20.99 18.14 1.24
C TRP A 366 19.99 17.11 0.70
N LEU A 367 20.46 16.14 -0.08
CA LEU A 367 19.63 15.14 -0.73
C LEU A 367 20.02 13.74 -0.21
N GLY A 368 19.04 12.99 0.28
CA GLY A 368 19.18 11.58 0.63
C GLY A 368 18.13 10.74 -0.09
N LEU A 369 18.56 9.71 -0.82
CA LEU A 369 17.65 8.78 -1.47
C LEU A 369 17.84 7.37 -0.91
N ALA A 370 16.76 6.72 -0.51
CA ALA A 370 16.78 5.40 0.10
C ALA A 370 16.11 4.34 -0.76
N LEU A 371 16.54 3.09 -0.58
CA LEU A 371 15.96 1.89 -1.20
C LEU A 371 16.38 0.63 -0.42
N PRO A 372 15.70 -0.52 -0.58
CA PRO A 372 14.41 -0.74 -1.24
C PRO A 372 13.23 -0.26 -0.37
N ARG A 373 12.00 -0.48 -0.84
CA ARG A 373 10.78 -0.19 -0.06
C ARG A 373 10.59 -1.17 1.10
N VAL A 374 9.78 -0.77 2.07
CA VAL A 374 9.55 -1.48 3.34
C VAL A 374 8.08 -1.86 3.49
N LEU A 375 7.79 -3.03 4.06
CA LEU A 375 6.43 -3.56 4.18
C LEU A 375 5.61 -2.74 5.18
N LEU A 376 4.43 -2.26 4.77
CA LEU A 376 3.57 -1.42 5.61
C LEU A 376 2.45 -2.18 6.34
N ARG A 377 1.98 -3.29 5.77
CA ARG A 377 0.88 -4.09 6.33
C ARG A 377 1.04 -5.58 6.00
N LEU A 378 0.56 -6.44 6.89
CA LEU A 378 0.35 -7.86 6.58
C LEU A 378 -0.73 -8.03 5.50
N PRO A 379 -0.69 -9.02 4.61
CA PRO A 379 -1.84 -9.33 3.75
C PRO A 379 -3.03 -9.79 4.60
N TYR A 380 -4.25 -9.47 4.17
CA TYR A 380 -5.47 -9.96 4.82
C TYR A 380 -5.63 -11.46 4.59
N GLY A 381 -6.07 -12.18 5.62
CA GLY A 381 -6.12 -13.63 5.60
C GLY A 381 -6.49 -14.21 6.96
N ARG A 382 -6.98 -15.46 6.97
CA ARG A 382 -7.48 -16.10 8.20
C ARG A 382 -6.42 -16.24 9.29
N LYS A 383 -5.16 -16.42 8.90
CA LYS A 383 -4.02 -16.59 9.82
C LYS A 383 -3.34 -15.26 10.19
N THR A 384 -3.68 -14.18 9.50
CA THR A 384 -3.08 -12.86 9.67
C THR A 384 -4.13 -11.89 10.19
N ASP A 385 -4.86 -11.25 9.29
CA ASP A 385 -5.89 -10.25 9.57
C ASP A 385 -7.21 -10.72 8.92
N PRO A 386 -8.08 -11.44 9.67
CA PRO A 386 -9.29 -12.03 9.14
C PRO A 386 -10.39 -10.97 8.96
N LEU A 387 -11.13 -11.07 7.86
CA LEU A 387 -12.34 -10.25 7.65
C LEU A 387 -13.50 -10.77 8.52
N GLU A 388 -14.36 -9.85 8.94
CA GLU A 388 -15.54 -10.19 9.73
C GLU A 388 -16.68 -10.75 8.86
N GLN A 389 -16.80 -10.29 7.60
CA GLN A 389 -18.00 -10.55 6.80
C GLN A 389 -17.91 -11.79 5.89
N LEU A 390 -16.70 -12.15 5.46
CA LEU A 390 -16.45 -13.29 4.58
C LEU A 390 -15.09 -13.93 4.86
N GLU A 391 -14.95 -15.20 4.48
CA GLU A 391 -13.64 -15.85 4.42
C GLU A 391 -12.88 -15.29 3.22
N PHE A 392 -11.83 -14.51 3.50
CA PHE A 392 -11.03 -13.85 2.49
C PHE A 392 -9.54 -14.14 2.70
N GLU A 393 -8.87 -14.46 1.60
CA GLU A 393 -7.41 -14.57 1.53
C GLU A 393 -6.94 -13.61 0.43
N GLU A 394 -6.08 -12.67 0.77
CA GLU A 394 -5.53 -11.71 -0.18
C GLU A 394 -4.54 -12.38 -1.16
N MET A 395 -3.82 -13.40 -0.68
CA MET A 395 -2.80 -14.16 -1.42
C MET A 395 -3.11 -15.67 -1.43
N PRO A 396 -4.19 -16.13 -2.08
CA PRO A 396 -4.63 -17.53 -2.01
C PRO A 396 -3.67 -18.50 -2.71
N LEU A 397 -2.87 -18.03 -3.67
CA LEU A 397 -1.87 -18.82 -4.40
C LEU A 397 -0.48 -18.83 -3.74
N GLY A 398 -0.38 -18.28 -2.53
CA GLY A 398 0.89 -18.11 -1.82
C GLY A 398 1.55 -16.76 -2.11
N ARG A 399 2.83 -16.63 -1.74
CA ARG A 399 3.58 -15.38 -1.82
C ARG A 399 3.62 -14.85 -3.25
N ASP A 400 3.16 -13.61 -3.42
CA ASP A 400 3.45 -12.77 -4.58
C ASP A 400 4.09 -11.46 -4.08
N ALA A 401 5.32 -11.18 -4.52
CA ALA A 401 6.05 -9.99 -4.08
C ALA A 401 5.39 -8.69 -4.55
N GLY A 402 4.69 -8.72 -5.68
CA GLY A 402 4.05 -7.53 -6.28
C GLY A 402 2.74 -7.12 -5.60
N THR A 403 2.12 -8.00 -4.82
CA THR A 403 0.82 -7.74 -4.19
C THR A 403 0.92 -7.17 -2.78
N TYR A 404 2.09 -7.27 -2.13
CA TYR A 404 2.30 -6.63 -0.84
C TYR A 404 2.22 -5.10 -0.93
N LEU A 405 1.76 -4.49 0.16
CA LEU A 405 1.74 -3.04 0.31
C LEU A 405 3.12 -2.53 0.76
N TRP A 406 3.94 -2.16 -0.21
CA TRP A 406 5.26 -1.59 0.00
C TRP A 406 5.21 -0.07 0.17
N GLY A 407 5.89 0.42 1.20
CA GLY A 407 5.98 1.83 1.55
C GLY A 407 7.32 2.45 1.20
N ASN A 408 7.28 3.74 0.92
CA ASN A 408 8.47 4.50 0.60
C ASN A 408 9.46 4.54 1.79
N PRO A 409 10.73 4.19 1.58
CA PRO A 409 11.73 4.11 2.63
C PRO A 409 12.05 5.47 3.29
N ALA A 410 11.70 6.60 2.66
CA ALA A 410 11.90 7.92 3.22
C ALA A 410 11.12 8.14 4.53
N PHE A 411 9.93 7.53 4.68
CA PHE A 411 9.18 7.55 5.93
C PHE A 411 9.92 6.81 7.06
N VAL A 412 10.59 5.69 6.73
CA VAL A 412 11.41 4.93 7.69
C VAL A 412 12.63 5.76 8.11
N CYS A 413 13.31 6.41 7.16
CA CYS A 413 14.40 7.33 7.49
C CYS A 413 13.93 8.47 8.42
N ALA A 414 12.76 9.06 8.16
CA ALA A 414 12.18 10.09 9.02
C ALA A 414 11.87 9.56 10.43
N ARG A 415 11.36 8.32 10.55
CA ARG A 415 11.09 7.67 11.85
C ARG A 415 12.38 7.43 12.63
N LEU A 416 13.45 6.99 11.97
CA LEU A 416 14.76 6.81 12.60
C LEU A 416 15.35 8.14 13.11
N ILE A 417 15.27 9.21 12.31
CA ILE A 417 15.73 10.55 12.72
C ILE A 417 14.91 11.06 13.91
N ALA A 418 13.58 10.90 13.86
CA ALA A 418 12.70 11.35 14.92
C ALA A 418 12.93 10.56 16.23
N ALA A 419 13.14 9.25 16.14
CA ALA A 419 13.48 8.42 17.30
C ALA A 419 14.81 8.87 17.94
N ALA A 420 15.86 9.08 17.13
CA ALA A 420 17.14 9.58 17.64
C ALA A 420 17.01 10.95 18.32
N PHE A 421 16.17 11.83 17.77
CA PHE A 421 15.88 13.13 18.38
C PHE A 421 15.11 13.01 19.70
N VAL A 422 14.11 12.13 19.80
CA VAL A 422 13.36 11.89 21.04
C VAL A 422 14.28 11.36 22.14
N GLU A 423 15.26 10.51 21.80
CA GLU A 423 16.23 9.97 22.76
C GLU A 423 17.27 11.00 23.25
N ASN A 424 17.79 11.85 22.35
CA ASN A 424 18.99 12.65 22.61
C ASN A 424 18.81 14.18 22.45
N GLY A 425 17.60 14.65 22.13
CA GLY A 425 17.33 16.04 21.76
C GLY A 425 18.19 16.49 20.58
N TRP A 426 18.50 17.79 20.46
CA TRP A 426 19.36 18.33 19.39
C TRP A 426 20.84 17.90 19.43
N ASN A 427 21.25 17.12 20.42
CA ASN A 427 22.59 16.54 20.50
C ASN A 427 22.69 15.16 19.84
N PHE A 428 21.60 14.66 19.23
CA PHE A 428 21.58 13.38 18.53
C PHE A 428 22.50 13.36 17.32
N SER A 429 22.98 12.17 16.99
CA SER A 429 23.63 11.86 15.72
C SER A 429 22.72 10.99 14.86
N LEU A 430 22.76 11.18 13.54
CA LEU A 430 22.03 10.32 12.60
C LEU A 430 22.37 8.82 12.74
N GLY A 431 23.53 8.48 13.31
CA GLY A 431 23.94 7.09 13.55
C GLY A 431 23.41 6.46 14.83
N ASP A 432 22.72 7.21 15.71
CA ASP A 432 22.27 6.72 17.01
C ASP A 432 21.22 5.62 16.86
N VAL A 433 20.25 5.85 15.98
CA VAL A 433 19.16 4.92 15.67
C VAL A 433 19.17 4.59 14.18
N LEU A 434 19.53 3.34 13.85
CA LEU A 434 19.62 2.85 12.47
C LEU A 434 18.73 1.63 12.20
N GLU A 435 18.09 1.06 13.22
CA GLU A 435 17.28 -0.14 13.11
C GLU A 435 15.83 0.19 13.42
N LEU A 436 14.94 -0.35 12.59
CA LEU A 436 13.51 -0.25 12.74
C LEU A 436 12.93 -1.63 12.96
N ASP A 437 12.47 -1.88 14.19
CA ASP A 437 11.81 -3.12 14.58
C ASP A 437 10.28 -3.02 14.49
N ASP A 438 9.62 -4.12 14.87
CA ASP A 438 8.16 -4.27 14.95
C ASP A 438 7.43 -4.00 13.64
N LEU A 439 8.04 -4.44 12.53
CA LEU A 439 7.43 -4.37 11.22
C LEU A 439 6.46 -5.54 10.98
N PRO A 440 5.56 -5.44 9.99
CA PRO A 440 4.72 -6.55 9.57
C PRO A 440 5.53 -7.80 9.20
N ALA A 441 5.10 -8.95 9.71
CA ALA A 441 5.82 -10.21 9.70
C ALA A 441 5.01 -11.34 9.03
N HIS A 442 4.92 -11.35 7.70
CA HIS A 442 4.13 -12.40 7.02
C HIS A 442 4.90 -13.72 6.96
N VAL A 443 4.34 -14.78 7.55
CA VAL A 443 4.91 -16.13 7.52
C VAL A 443 4.04 -17.02 6.63
N TYR A 444 4.64 -17.60 5.61
CA TYR A 444 3.98 -18.46 4.63
C TYR A 444 4.72 -19.79 4.47
N GLU A 445 4.07 -20.76 3.83
CA GLU A 445 4.68 -22.06 3.53
C GLU A 445 5.16 -22.11 2.09
N GLU A 446 6.41 -22.50 1.88
CA GLU A 446 7.05 -22.62 0.56
C GLU A 446 7.82 -23.94 0.52
N ALA A 447 7.50 -24.80 -0.45
CA ALA A 447 8.09 -26.15 -0.57
C ALA A 447 8.05 -27.00 0.72
N GLY A 448 7.05 -26.78 1.59
CA GLY A 448 6.89 -27.49 2.87
C GLY A 448 7.67 -26.89 4.05
N GLU A 449 8.39 -25.78 3.84
CA GLU A 449 9.09 -25.04 4.89
C GLU A 449 8.35 -23.75 5.24
N ARG A 450 8.38 -23.37 6.53
CA ARG A 450 7.84 -22.08 6.98
C ARG A 450 8.88 -21.00 6.75
N VAL A 451 8.55 -20.06 5.87
CA VAL A 451 9.42 -18.94 5.50
C VAL A 451 8.79 -17.63 5.99
N MET A 452 9.62 -16.76 6.53
CA MET A 452 9.22 -15.39 6.91
C MET A 452 9.56 -14.45 5.75
N GLN A 453 8.58 -13.70 5.27
CA GLN A 453 8.79 -12.62 4.32
C GLN A 453 9.65 -11.53 4.98
N PRO A 454 10.79 -11.15 4.36
CA PRO A 454 11.56 -10.01 4.82
C PRO A 454 10.73 -8.72 4.82
N ALA A 455 10.98 -7.85 5.80
CA ALA A 455 10.31 -6.57 5.90
C ALA A 455 10.74 -5.56 4.80
N SER A 456 11.81 -5.86 4.06
CA SER A 456 12.19 -5.13 2.84
C SER A 456 11.78 -5.90 1.58
N GLU A 457 11.56 -5.19 0.46
CA GLU A 457 11.20 -5.84 -0.83
C GLU A 457 12.19 -6.92 -1.27
N VAL A 458 13.46 -6.70 -0.93
CA VAL A 458 14.58 -7.53 -1.35
C VAL A 458 15.64 -7.56 -0.25
N LEU A 459 16.34 -8.69 -0.14
CA LEU A 459 17.50 -8.84 0.73
C LEU A 459 18.76 -8.46 -0.05
N LEU A 460 19.44 -7.40 0.38
CA LEU A 460 20.69 -6.96 -0.23
C LEU A 460 21.88 -7.72 0.35
N GLY A 461 22.69 -8.32 -0.53
CA GLY A 461 24.00 -8.86 -0.16
C GLY A 461 25.06 -7.78 -0.01
N GLU A 462 26.20 -8.11 0.60
CA GLU A 462 27.31 -7.16 0.84
C GLU A 462 27.75 -6.41 -0.43
N ARG A 463 27.88 -7.13 -1.55
CA ARG A 463 28.24 -6.53 -2.85
C ARG A 463 27.21 -5.51 -3.32
N ALA A 464 25.92 -5.79 -3.13
CA ALA A 464 24.84 -4.89 -3.50
C ALA A 464 24.84 -3.65 -2.61
N ILE A 465 25.02 -3.81 -1.29
CA ILE A 465 25.11 -2.71 -0.33
C ILE A 465 26.26 -1.75 -0.70
N GLN A 466 27.45 -2.29 -0.98
CA GLN A 466 28.59 -1.46 -1.37
C GLN A 466 28.35 -0.70 -2.68
N ALA A 467 27.73 -1.36 -3.66
CA ALA A 467 27.41 -0.74 -4.94
C ALA A 467 26.33 0.37 -4.81
N VAL A 468 25.34 0.17 -3.93
CA VAL A 468 24.33 1.19 -3.58
C VAL A 468 24.99 2.41 -2.93
N LEU A 469 25.84 2.19 -1.92
CA LEU A 469 26.55 3.27 -1.22
C LEU A 469 27.51 4.04 -2.14
N ALA A 470 28.17 3.36 -3.08
CA ALA A 470 29.07 3.98 -4.05
C ALA A 470 28.34 4.98 -4.97
N ARG A 471 27.06 4.75 -5.22
CA ARG A 471 26.16 5.64 -5.99
C ARG A 471 25.59 6.80 -5.19
N GLY A 472 25.92 6.92 -3.90
CA GLY A 472 25.40 7.97 -3.02
C GLY A 472 24.03 7.67 -2.42
N LEU A 473 23.52 6.45 -2.59
CA LEU A 473 22.20 6.05 -2.13
C LEU A 473 22.28 5.37 -0.75
N MET A 474 21.16 5.32 -0.02
CA MET A 474 21.05 4.74 1.31
C MET A 474 20.34 3.37 1.28
N PRO A 475 21.06 2.25 1.47
CA PRO A 475 20.46 0.93 1.46
C PRO A 475 19.82 0.58 2.81
N PHE A 476 18.56 0.14 2.75
CA PHE A 476 17.90 -0.61 3.81
C PHE A 476 18.19 -2.10 3.69
N LEU A 477 18.46 -2.72 4.83
CA LEU A 477 18.83 -4.11 5.02
C LEU A 477 17.65 -4.82 5.68
N GLY A 478 17.01 -5.74 4.98
CA GLY A 478 16.04 -6.65 5.60
C GLY A 478 16.71 -7.83 6.33
N HIS A 479 15.98 -8.42 7.26
CA HIS A 479 16.40 -9.63 7.98
C HIS A 479 15.54 -10.84 7.56
N ARG A 480 16.15 -12.03 7.52
CA ARG A 480 15.44 -13.27 7.13
C ARG A 480 14.49 -13.83 8.19
N GLN A 481 14.77 -13.58 9.46
CA GLN A 481 14.06 -14.17 10.60
C GLN A 481 13.73 -13.13 11.68
N ARG A 482 13.75 -11.85 11.32
CA ARG A 482 13.35 -10.75 12.19
C ARG A 482 12.47 -9.82 11.38
N ASN A 483 11.42 -9.31 12.02
CA ASN A 483 10.52 -8.32 11.46
C ASN A 483 11.08 -6.91 11.65
N ALA A 484 12.26 -6.69 11.07
CA ALA A 484 13.01 -5.46 11.20
C ALA A 484 13.68 -5.08 9.88
N VAL A 485 14.01 -3.81 9.73
CA VAL A 485 14.94 -3.32 8.71
C VAL A 485 15.98 -2.44 9.35
N ARG A 486 17.19 -2.44 8.81
CA ARG A 486 18.28 -1.58 9.26
C ARG A 486 18.75 -0.69 8.12
N LEU A 487 18.96 0.59 8.37
CA LEU A 487 19.66 1.48 7.47
C LEU A 487 21.17 1.25 7.59
N ALA A 488 21.88 1.08 6.48
CA ALA A 488 23.33 0.84 6.55
C ALA A 488 24.07 2.04 7.18
N ARG A 489 23.72 3.24 6.74
CA ARG A 489 24.11 4.54 7.31
C ARG A 489 23.31 5.65 6.63
N PHE A 490 23.16 6.78 7.31
CA PHE A 490 22.76 8.00 6.63
C PHE A 490 23.91 8.55 5.79
N GLN A 491 23.62 8.85 4.54
CA GLN A 491 24.56 9.39 3.56
C GLN A 491 23.79 10.30 2.60
N SER A 492 24.44 11.37 2.16
CA SER A 492 23.92 12.22 1.09
C SER A 492 24.33 11.71 -0.30
N LEU A 493 23.68 12.25 -1.34
CA LEU A 493 24.06 11.98 -2.74
C LEU A 493 25.48 12.48 -3.09
N ALA A 494 26.08 13.33 -2.27
CA ALA A 494 27.34 13.99 -2.56
C ALA A 494 28.49 13.03 -2.90
N GLU A 495 29.34 13.48 -3.82
CA GLU A 495 30.63 12.87 -4.13
C GLU A 495 31.75 13.90 -3.89
N PRO A 496 32.70 13.65 -2.96
CA PRO A 496 32.88 12.45 -2.15
C PRO A 496 31.76 12.20 -1.13
N ALA A 497 31.60 10.94 -0.72
CA ALA A 497 30.56 10.51 0.21
C ALA A 497 30.60 11.33 1.51
N THR A 498 29.49 12.00 1.82
CA THR A 498 29.35 12.89 2.98
C THR A 498 28.08 12.55 3.74
N ALA A 499 28.06 12.80 5.05
CA ALA A 499 26.84 12.70 5.85
C ALA A 499 25.73 13.61 5.28
N LEU A 500 24.47 13.27 5.58
CA LEU A 500 23.34 14.11 5.20
C LEU A 500 23.39 15.43 5.98
N ALA A 501 23.41 16.54 5.26
CA ALA A 501 23.41 17.88 5.85
C ALA A 501 22.11 18.12 6.62
N GLY A 502 22.17 18.83 7.75
CA GLY A 502 20.97 19.14 8.50
C GLY A 502 21.25 19.90 9.79
N ALA A 503 20.25 19.96 10.66
CA ALA A 503 20.35 20.68 11.91
C ALA A 503 21.18 19.95 13.00
N TRP A 504 21.61 18.73 12.70
CA TRP A 504 22.44 17.84 13.52
C TRP A 504 23.93 17.82 13.10
N THR A 505 24.31 18.53 12.04
CA THR A 505 25.70 18.57 11.52
C THR A 505 26.50 19.76 12.00
#